data_AF-A0A952H800-F1
#
_entry.id   AF-A0A952H800-F1
#
_cell.length_a   1.000
_cell.length_b   1.000
_cell.length_c   1.000
_cell.angle_alpha   90.00
_cell.angle_beta   90.00
_cell.angle_gamma   90.00
#
_symmetry.space_group_name_H-M   'P 1'
#
loop_
_entity.id
_entity.type
_entity.pdbx_description
1 polymer ?
#
loop_
_entity_poly.entity_id
_entity_poly.type
_entity_poly.pdbx_seq_one_letter_code
_entity_poly.pdbx_strand_id
1 'polypeptide(L)'
;MSKDAGDRPKDVRQPARWLRIVVPTVLVLIWLAVAGIGGPTFGKLSGVSSNDQAAFLPASAESTEVQDWQKRFTDSGSIPAIVVVEAEDSIPKSALGTTYADLGTKLGEVPGVQAAPEGETSSVAGPIPSEDGRAVQYIVPVADSDEVKTVIADLRTVADEGVPAGAQAWVTGPAGLTADLVNAFGGIDGILLLVAVAAVFVILLLVYRALLLPFLVLLTSIFALCAAILFVYLFALWGWIKLSGQSQGILSILVIGAATDYSLLLVARYREALETDPSRWVAILRAWRASFAPILASGATVILALLCLLFSDLNSNKSLGPIAAIGIVFSLFSALTFLPALLAIFGRASFWPFRPVVGGHQHKHAEAATLTGLEGVSGLWRRVGGLIARRPRVTWIVSLVLLAACALGLTQLKANGVQQTDVILSQSDAVDGQAVVAKHFDAGSGSPVLIVAPES
;
A
#
# COMPACT_ATOMS: atom_id res chain seq x y z
N MET A 1 -8.03 -67.64 -5.35
CA MET A 1 -9.27 -67.11 -5.97
C MET A 1 -9.74 -65.92 -5.16
N SER A 2 -9.53 -64.73 -5.72
CA SER A 2 -10.22 -63.43 -5.54
C SER A 2 -10.75 -63.01 -4.16
N LYS A 3 -10.18 -61.91 -3.62
CA LYS A 3 -10.98 -60.80 -3.05
C LYS A 3 -10.14 -59.51 -2.87
N ASP A 4 -9.59 -58.99 -3.97
CA ASP A 4 -9.25 -57.56 -4.08
C ASP A 4 -10.47 -56.82 -4.65
N ALA A 5 -11.36 -56.39 -3.75
CA ALA A 5 -12.43 -55.47 -4.11
C ALA A 5 -11.90 -54.04 -3.93
N GLY A 6 -11.26 -53.54 -4.99
CA GLY A 6 -10.83 -52.15 -5.09
C GLY A 6 -12.00 -51.20 -4.83
N ASP A 7 -11.77 -50.31 -3.86
CA ASP A 7 -12.63 -49.18 -3.50
C ASP A 7 -12.73 -48.25 -4.71
N ARG A 8 -13.85 -48.33 -5.45
CA ARG A 8 -14.10 -47.44 -6.60
C ARG A 8 -14.43 -46.05 -6.05
N PRO A 9 -13.78 -44.98 -6.52
CA PRO A 9 -14.14 -43.63 -6.10
C PRO A 9 -15.61 -43.36 -6.43
N LYS A 10 -16.39 -42.97 -5.42
CA LYS A 10 -17.81 -42.64 -5.53
C LYS A 10 -18.02 -41.68 -6.71
N ASP A 11 -18.85 -42.09 -7.67
CA ASP A 11 -19.24 -41.30 -8.83
C ASP A 11 -19.73 -39.91 -8.40
N VAL A 12 -18.89 -38.88 -8.60
CA VAL A 12 -19.31 -37.49 -8.48
C VAL A 12 -20.29 -37.24 -9.62
N ARG A 13 -21.59 -37.31 -9.31
CA ARG A 13 -22.67 -37.07 -10.28
C ARG A 13 -22.40 -35.77 -11.04
N GLN A 14 -22.28 -35.93 -12.34
CA GLN A 14 -22.08 -34.86 -13.29
C GLN A 14 -23.28 -33.89 -13.24
N PRO A 15 -23.13 -32.60 -12.86
CA PRO A 15 -24.25 -31.67 -12.73
C PRO A 15 -24.94 -31.43 -14.08
N ALA A 16 -26.22 -31.05 -14.08
CA ALA A 16 -26.97 -30.81 -15.33
C ALA A 16 -26.27 -29.78 -16.23
N ARG A 17 -26.35 -29.94 -17.56
CA ARG A 17 -25.65 -29.07 -18.54
C ARG A 17 -25.95 -27.58 -18.34
N TRP A 18 -27.17 -27.22 -17.96
CA TRP A 18 -27.56 -25.82 -17.71
C TRP A 18 -26.81 -25.22 -16.51
N LEU A 19 -26.61 -25.98 -15.43
CA LEU A 19 -25.94 -25.52 -14.19
C LEU A 19 -24.46 -25.26 -14.45
N ARG A 20 -23.86 -26.00 -15.38
CA ARG A 20 -22.47 -25.82 -15.81
C ARG A 20 -22.25 -24.51 -16.58
N ILE A 21 -23.28 -23.99 -17.24
CA ILE A 21 -23.15 -22.77 -18.04
C ILE A 21 -23.62 -21.57 -17.21
N VAL A 22 -24.80 -21.67 -16.61
CA VAL A 22 -25.42 -20.58 -15.86
C VAL A 22 -24.59 -20.16 -14.65
N VAL A 23 -24.16 -21.09 -13.79
CA VAL A 23 -23.48 -20.71 -12.53
C VAL A 23 -22.17 -19.95 -12.78
N PRO A 24 -21.23 -20.43 -13.62
CA PRO A 24 -20.00 -19.70 -13.90
C PRO A 24 -20.25 -18.37 -14.63
N THR A 25 -21.24 -18.32 -15.52
CA THR A 25 -21.58 -17.10 -16.25
C THR A 25 -22.13 -16.03 -15.32
N VAL A 26 -23.06 -16.41 -14.43
CA VAL A 26 -23.62 -15.50 -13.42
C VAL A 26 -22.53 -15.01 -12.47
N LEU A 27 -21.64 -15.89 -12.00
CA LEU A 27 -20.52 -15.49 -11.15
C LEU A 27 -19.59 -14.50 -11.86
N VAL A 28 -19.25 -14.76 -13.12
CA VAL A 28 -18.43 -13.83 -13.92
C VAL A 28 -19.13 -12.49 -14.10
N LEU A 29 -20.43 -12.48 -14.38
CA LEU A 29 -21.21 -11.24 -14.53
C LEU A 29 -21.31 -10.46 -13.22
N ILE A 30 -21.50 -11.13 -12.08
CA ILE A 30 -21.50 -10.48 -10.76
C ILE A 30 -20.15 -9.81 -10.52
N TRP A 31 -19.05 -10.52 -10.71
CA TRP A 31 -17.71 -9.97 -10.51
C TRP A 31 -17.37 -8.86 -11.51
N LEU A 32 -17.86 -8.95 -12.75
CA LEU A 32 -17.72 -7.90 -13.75
C LEU A 32 -18.52 -6.65 -13.37
N ALA A 33 -19.73 -6.80 -12.82
CA ALA A 33 -20.52 -5.68 -12.30
C ALA A 33 -19.83 -5.03 -11.09
N VAL A 34 -19.33 -5.84 -10.15
CA VAL A 34 -18.59 -5.35 -8.97
C VAL A 34 -17.31 -4.62 -9.41
N ALA A 35 -16.56 -5.17 -10.36
CA ALA A 35 -15.37 -4.51 -10.90
C ALA A 35 -15.70 -3.25 -11.70
N GLY A 36 -16.81 -3.24 -12.46
CA GLY A 36 -17.28 -2.08 -13.21
C GLY A 36 -17.70 -0.91 -12.32
N ILE A 37 -18.29 -1.20 -11.16
CA ILE A 37 -18.66 -0.20 -10.15
C ILE A 37 -17.46 0.20 -9.29
N GLY A 38 -16.63 -0.78 -8.89
CA GLY A 38 -15.49 -0.58 -8.00
C GLY A 38 -14.26 0.04 -8.68
N GLY A 39 -14.02 -0.23 -9.96
CA GLY A 39 -12.90 0.34 -10.71
C GLY A 39 -12.84 1.87 -10.64
N PRO A 40 -13.93 2.59 -10.97
CA PRO A 40 -13.99 4.05 -10.85
C PRO A 40 -13.77 4.57 -9.42
N THR A 41 -14.08 3.78 -8.38
CA THR A 41 -13.85 4.22 -7.00
C THR A 41 -12.36 4.33 -6.67
N PHE A 42 -11.46 3.64 -7.40
CA PHE A 42 -10.02 3.79 -7.26
C PHE A 42 -9.56 5.25 -7.43
N GLY A 43 -10.08 5.93 -8.46
CA GLY A 43 -9.78 7.34 -8.72
C GLY A 43 -10.51 8.31 -7.79
N LYS A 44 -11.54 7.86 -7.07
CA LYS A 44 -12.29 8.65 -6.09
C LYS A 44 -11.76 8.52 -4.67
N LEU A 45 -10.83 7.59 -4.43
CA LEU A 45 -10.23 7.40 -3.10
C LEU A 45 -9.49 8.65 -2.63
N SER A 46 -8.89 9.43 -3.55
CA SER A 46 -8.24 10.70 -3.20
C SER A 46 -9.21 11.67 -2.51
N GLY A 47 -10.43 11.81 -3.04
CA GLY A 47 -11.45 12.71 -2.48
C GLY A 47 -12.05 12.28 -1.13
N VAL A 48 -11.77 11.06 -0.65
CA VAL A 48 -12.16 10.59 0.69
C VAL A 48 -10.95 10.21 1.56
N SER A 49 -9.74 10.37 1.02
CA SER A 49 -8.49 10.11 1.73
C SER A 49 -8.08 11.37 2.46
N SER A 50 -7.79 11.25 3.75
CA SER A 50 -7.21 12.34 4.54
C SER A 50 -5.77 11.95 4.87
N ASN A 51 -4.82 12.78 4.43
CA ASN A 51 -3.40 12.65 4.78
C ASN A 51 -3.02 13.53 5.98
N ASP A 52 -4.00 13.89 6.83
CA ASP A 52 -3.79 14.69 8.04
C ASP A 52 -2.79 13.98 8.98
N GLN A 53 -1.76 14.70 9.43
CA GLN A 53 -0.75 14.19 10.37
C GLN A 53 -1.40 13.81 11.72
N ALA A 54 -2.50 14.46 12.11
CA ALA A 54 -3.29 14.10 13.29
C ALA A 54 -3.82 12.66 13.22
N ALA A 55 -4.11 12.19 12.00
CA ALA A 55 -4.65 10.84 11.77
C ALA A 55 -3.63 9.73 12.09
N PHE A 56 -2.35 10.07 12.23
CA PHE A 56 -1.28 9.14 12.59
C PHE A 56 -1.06 9.03 14.10
N LEU A 57 -1.45 10.03 14.87
CA LEU A 57 -1.22 10.10 16.31
C LEU A 57 -2.35 9.41 17.11
N PRO A 58 -2.11 9.02 18.36
CA PRO A 58 -3.17 8.54 19.24
C PRO A 58 -4.23 9.61 19.44
N ALA A 59 -5.52 9.24 19.36
CA ALA A 59 -6.62 10.17 19.56
C ALA A 59 -6.67 10.77 20.97
N SER A 60 -6.06 10.09 21.96
CA SER A 60 -5.96 10.54 23.34
C SER A 60 -4.73 11.39 23.63
N ALA A 61 -3.83 11.61 22.65
CA ALA A 61 -2.65 12.43 22.86
C ALA A 61 -3.03 13.91 22.95
N GLU A 62 -2.44 14.63 23.90
CA GLU A 62 -2.65 16.07 24.09
C GLU A 62 -2.36 16.86 22.80
N SER A 63 -1.36 16.44 22.03
CA SER A 63 -1.03 17.03 20.73
C SER A 63 -2.15 16.91 19.69
N THR A 64 -2.89 15.79 19.70
CA THR A 64 -4.03 15.56 18.80
C THR A 64 -5.21 16.43 19.23
N GLU A 65 -5.45 16.55 20.54
CA GLU A 65 -6.50 17.42 21.08
C GLU A 65 -6.22 18.90 20.77
N VAL A 66 -4.97 19.35 20.93
CA VAL A 66 -4.55 20.72 20.58
C VAL A 66 -4.78 21.01 19.09
N GLN A 67 -4.50 20.06 18.19
CA GLN A 67 -4.79 20.23 16.76
C GLN A 67 -6.30 20.32 16.47
N ASP A 68 -7.13 19.53 17.17
CA ASP A 68 -8.59 19.63 17.04
C ASP A 68 -9.14 20.94 17.60
N TRP A 69 -8.54 21.48 18.67
CA TRP A 69 -8.85 22.82 19.18
C TRP A 69 -8.41 23.91 18.22
N GLN A 70 -7.23 23.79 17.61
CA GLN A 70 -6.72 24.75 16.63
C GLN A 70 -7.71 24.93 15.46
N LYS A 71 -8.33 23.85 14.98
CA LYS A 71 -9.39 23.89 13.95
C LYS A 71 -10.61 24.73 14.35
N ARG A 72 -10.81 25.04 15.63
CA ARG A 72 -11.90 25.90 16.13
C ARG A 72 -11.53 27.38 16.24
N PHE A 73 -10.23 27.68 16.31
CA PHE A 73 -9.70 29.04 16.33
C PHE A 73 -9.41 29.56 14.93
N THR A 74 -9.47 28.71 13.91
CA THR A 74 -9.12 29.04 12.54
C THR A 74 -10.17 28.47 11.59
N ASP A 75 -10.96 29.34 10.95
CA ASP A 75 -11.98 28.95 9.96
C ASP A 75 -11.37 28.43 8.64
N SER A 76 -10.06 28.59 8.45
CA SER A 76 -9.32 28.16 7.27
C SER A 76 -8.44 26.95 7.56
N GLY A 77 -8.71 25.84 6.87
CA GLY A 77 -7.74 24.75 6.76
C GLY A 77 -6.57 25.22 5.90
N SER A 78 -5.53 25.78 6.53
CA SER A 78 -4.28 26.11 5.85
C SER A 78 -3.10 25.38 6.46
N ILE A 79 -2.22 24.92 5.60
CA ILE A 79 -0.99 24.22 5.94
C ILE A 79 0.15 25.23 5.75
N PRO A 80 0.93 25.56 6.79
CA PRO A 80 2.01 26.52 6.64
C PRO A 80 3.12 25.95 5.75
N ALA A 81 3.45 26.70 4.70
CA ALA A 81 4.71 26.58 3.98
C ALA A 81 5.70 27.58 4.57
N ILE A 82 6.97 27.19 4.63
CA ILE A 82 8.03 28.06 5.12
C ILE A 82 8.95 28.34 3.96
N VAL A 83 9.07 29.60 3.57
CA VAL A 83 10.06 30.02 2.60
C VAL A 83 11.24 30.58 3.36
N VAL A 84 12.41 30.03 3.14
CA VAL A 84 13.65 30.49 3.78
C VAL A 84 14.63 30.90 2.71
N VAL A 85 15.23 32.08 2.89
CA VAL A 85 16.26 32.61 2.00
C VAL A 85 17.55 32.71 2.80
N GLU A 86 18.65 32.12 2.31
CA GLU A 86 20.00 32.24 2.87
C GLU A 86 20.87 33.07 1.93
N ALA A 87 21.59 34.05 2.47
CA ALA A 87 22.59 34.83 1.74
C ALA A 87 24.01 34.45 2.20
N GLU A 88 24.95 34.47 1.27
CA GLU A 88 26.38 34.28 1.60
C GLU A 88 26.86 35.36 2.57
N ASP A 89 26.42 36.61 2.37
CA ASP A 89 26.76 37.77 3.19
C ASP A 89 25.58 38.21 4.09
N SER A 90 25.87 39.10 5.05
CA SER A 90 24.83 39.68 5.92
C SER A 90 23.83 40.51 5.12
N ILE A 91 22.55 40.26 5.34
CA ILE A 91 21.42 40.92 4.69
C ILE A 91 21.27 42.34 5.26
N PRO A 92 21.41 43.38 4.44
CA PRO A 92 21.26 44.75 4.92
C PRO A 92 19.81 45.03 5.30
N LYS A 93 19.60 45.70 6.43
CA LYS A 93 18.25 46.03 6.94
C LYS A 93 17.41 46.84 5.96
N SER A 94 18.04 47.63 5.09
CA SER A 94 17.34 48.38 4.03
C SER A 94 16.74 47.47 2.95
N ALA A 95 17.34 46.29 2.69
CA ALA A 95 16.80 45.32 1.74
C ALA A 95 15.59 44.57 2.32
N LEU A 96 15.50 44.43 3.65
CA LEU A 96 14.35 43.80 4.31
C LEU A 96 13.04 44.53 3.97
N GLY A 97 13.06 45.87 3.97
CA GLY A 97 11.89 46.69 3.66
C GLY A 97 11.60 46.89 2.17
N THR A 98 12.44 46.38 1.27
CA THR A 98 12.29 46.56 -0.18
C THR A 98 12.26 45.21 -0.89
N THR A 99 13.41 44.62 -1.21
CA THR A 99 13.53 43.37 -1.97
C THR A 99 12.83 42.20 -1.27
N TYR A 100 13.07 42.03 0.03
CA TYR A 100 12.49 40.93 0.79
C TYR A 100 11.01 41.18 1.14
N ALA A 101 10.59 42.43 1.31
CA ALA A 101 9.17 42.77 1.45
C ALA A 101 8.40 42.50 0.15
N ASP A 102 8.97 42.86 -1.01
CA ASP A 102 8.39 42.59 -2.33
C ASP A 102 8.27 41.07 -2.60
N LEU A 103 9.27 40.28 -2.21
CA LEU A 103 9.18 38.82 -2.25
C LEU A 103 8.01 38.31 -1.40
N GLY A 104 7.82 38.81 -0.17
CA GLY A 104 6.70 38.43 0.69
C GLY A 104 5.33 38.72 0.05
N THR A 105 5.19 39.85 -0.65
CA THR A 105 3.99 40.20 -1.41
C THR A 105 3.76 39.22 -2.56
N LYS A 106 4.79 38.95 -3.37
CA LYS A 106 4.71 38.00 -4.49
C LYS A 106 4.35 36.59 -4.05
N LEU A 107 4.90 36.14 -2.91
CA LEU A 107 4.54 34.84 -2.32
C LEU A 107 3.06 34.81 -1.92
N GLY A 108 2.50 35.93 -1.42
CA GLY A 108 1.08 36.06 -1.08
C GLY A 108 0.14 36.10 -2.28
N GLU A 109 0.64 36.45 -3.46
CA GLU A 109 -0.13 36.50 -4.72
C GLU A 109 -0.22 35.14 -5.43
N VAL A 110 0.53 34.13 -4.96
CA VAL A 110 0.51 32.79 -5.56
C VAL A 110 -0.89 32.18 -5.42
N PRO A 111 -1.51 31.70 -6.53
CA PRO A 111 -2.81 31.04 -6.46
C PRO A 111 -2.78 29.85 -5.50
N GLY A 112 -3.72 29.81 -4.56
CA GLY A 112 -3.81 28.76 -3.53
C GLY A 112 -3.14 29.12 -2.20
N VAL A 113 -2.44 30.25 -2.11
CA VAL A 113 -2.13 30.89 -0.82
C VAL A 113 -3.39 31.56 -0.29
N GLN A 114 -3.60 31.47 1.02
CA GLN A 114 -4.79 32.01 1.66
C GLN A 114 -4.86 33.53 1.49
N ALA A 115 -6.06 34.08 1.28
CA ALA A 115 -6.25 35.53 1.19
C ALA A 115 -5.89 36.22 2.52
N ALA A 116 -5.41 37.46 2.43
CA ALA A 116 -5.13 38.28 3.59
C ALA A 116 -6.40 38.50 4.44
N PRO A 117 -6.30 38.47 5.78
CA PRO A 117 -7.37 38.92 6.67
C PRO A 117 -7.82 40.35 6.36
N GLU A 118 -9.07 40.69 6.69
CA GLU A 118 -9.57 42.06 6.50
C GLU A 118 -8.67 43.09 7.22
N GLY A 119 -8.04 43.97 6.44
CA GLY A 119 -7.16 45.04 6.95
C GLY A 119 -5.66 44.77 6.79
N GLU A 120 -5.26 43.58 6.35
CA GLU A 120 -3.86 43.24 6.06
C GLU A 120 -3.58 43.19 4.55
N THR A 121 -2.34 43.49 4.15
CA THR A 121 -1.93 43.50 2.74
C THR A 121 -1.54 42.13 2.21
N SER A 122 -1.19 41.19 3.10
CA SER A 122 -0.82 39.81 2.75
C SER A 122 -1.11 38.91 3.94
N SER A 123 -1.46 37.64 3.68
CA SER A 123 -1.56 36.59 4.69
C SER A 123 -0.19 36.00 5.06
N VAL A 124 0.86 36.36 4.32
CA VAL A 124 2.23 35.89 4.52
C VAL A 124 2.85 36.65 5.68
N ALA A 125 3.30 35.94 6.72
CA ALA A 125 4.07 36.54 7.80
C ALA A 125 5.55 36.61 7.41
N GLY A 126 6.13 37.80 7.42
CA GLY A 126 7.52 38.06 7.10
C GLY A 126 7.71 39.39 6.35
N PRO A 127 8.95 39.77 6.01
CA PRO A 127 10.20 39.02 6.22
C PRO A 127 10.64 38.99 7.69
N ILE A 128 10.91 37.80 8.23
CA ILE A 128 11.47 37.59 9.57
C ILE A 128 12.98 37.35 9.42
N PRO A 129 13.85 38.31 9.78
CA PRO A 129 15.30 38.12 9.70
C PRO A 129 15.81 37.18 10.80
N SER A 130 16.85 36.40 10.49
CA SER A 130 17.58 35.60 11.47
C SER A 130 18.38 36.48 12.44
N GLU A 131 18.74 35.94 13.60
CA GLU A 131 19.58 36.65 14.58
C GLU A 131 20.98 36.97 14.03
N ASP A 132 21.52 36.08 13.19
CA ASP A 132 22.81 36.28 12.54
C ASP A 132 22.73 37.17 11.29
N GLY A 133 21.52 37.59 10.90
CA GLY A 133 21.25 38.46 9.77
C GLY A 133 21.64 37.91 8.41
N ARG A 134 21.82 36.58 8.27
CA ARG A 134 22.17 35.92 6.99
C ARG A 134 21.02 35.18 6.35
N ALA A 135 19.89 35.05 7.05
CA ALA A 135 18.70 34.41 6.51
C ALA A 135 17.42 35.22 6.77
N VAL A 136 16.42 35.00 5.93
CA VAL A 136 15.08 35.58 6.07
C VAL A 136 14.04 34.46 5.91
N GLN A 137 13.08 34.42 6.82
CA GLN A 137 11.99 33.45 6.83
C GLN A 137 10.64 34.12 6.52
N TYR A 138 9.80 33.41 5.78
CA TYR A 138 8.39 33.73 5.56
C TYR A 138 7.53 32.52 5.93
N ILE A 139 6.38 32.78 6.55
CA ILE A 139 5.35 31.78 6.82
C ILE A 139 4.20 32.06 5.88
N VAL A 140 3.99 31.15 4.93
CA VAL A 140 2.99 31.27 3.86
C VAL A 140 1.86 30.27 4.14
N PRO A 141 0.65 30.72 4.51
CA PRO A 141 -0.47 29.82 4.73
C PRO A 141 -1.01 29.31 3.39
N VAL A 142 -0.74 28.05 3.05
CA VAL A 142 -1.26 27.40 1.84
C VAL A 142 -2.62 26.78 2.14
N ALA A 143 -3.63 27.04 1.32
CA ALA A 143 -4.94 26.42 1.49
C ALA A 143 -4.84 24.89 1.40
N ASP A 144 -5.49 24.18 2.32
CA ASP A 144 -5.58 22.72 2.33
C ASP A 144 -6.46 22.25 1.17
N SER A 145 -5.82 21.93 0.05
CA SER A 145 -6.47 21.52 -1.19
C SER A 145 -5.67 20.42 -1.89
N ASP A 146 -6.29 19.73 -2.85
CA ASP A 146 -5.60 18.74 -3.70
C ASP A 146 -4.48 19.39 -4.57
N GLU A 147 -4.37 20.72 -4.57
CA GLU A 147 -3.41 21.51 -5.34
C GLU A 147 -2.17 21.92 -4.55
N VAL A 148 -1.98 21.48 -3.29
CA VAL A 148 -0.78 21.82 -2.48
C VAL A 148 0.52 21.59 -3.24
N LYS A 149 0.60 20.55 -4.08
CA LYS A 149 1.77 20.30 -4.94
C LYS A 149 2.04 21.41 -5.95
N THR A 150 1.01 21.91 -6.63
CA THR A 150 1.14 22.98 -7.62
C THR A 150 1.43 24.31 -6.93
N VAL A 151 0.75 24.60 -5.83
CA VAL A 151 1.01 25.82 -5.04
C VAL A 151 2.46 25.88 -4.55
N ILE A 152 3.00 24.76 -4.03
CA ILE A 152 4.40 24.71 -3.58
C ILE A 152 5.38 24.83 -4.74
N ALA A 153 5.08 24.27 -5.92
CA ALA A 153 5.92 24.44 -7.10
C ALA A 153 5.96 25.89 -7.58
N ASP A 154 4.82 26.59 -7.51
CA ASP A 154 4.72 28.01 -7.84
C ASP A 154 5.44 28.87 -6.80
N LEU A 155 5.31 28.55 -5.51
CA LEU A 155 6.06 29.21 -4.42
C LEU A 155 7.57 29.05 -4.60
N ARG A 156 8.05 27.87 -5.01
CA ARG A 156 9.47 27.63 -5.33
C ARG A 156 9.94 28.49 -6.49
N THR A 157 9.14 28.57 -7.55
CA THR A 157 9.45 29.41 -8.72
C THR A 157 9.53 30.88 -8.33
N VAL A 158 8.56 31.39 -7.56
CA VAL A 158 8.56 32.77 -7.07
C VAL A 158 9.73 33.05 -6.12
N ALA A 159 10.07 32.09 -5.26
CA ALA A 159 11.22 32.19 -4.37
C ALA A 159 12.53 32.27 -5.18
N ASP A 160 12.75 31.34 -6.12
CA ASP A 160 13.96 31.31 -6.95
C ASP A 160 14.12 32.57 -7.81
N GLU A 161 13.03 33.11 -8.37
CA GLU A 161 13.08 34.31 -9.21
C GLU A 161 13.19 35.61 -8.41
N GLY A 162 12.70 35.63 -7.16
CA GLY A 162 12.62 36.83 -6.34
C GLY A 162 13.83 37.10 -5.44
N VAL A 163 14.81 36.19 -5.40
CA VAL A 163 15.98 36.28 -4.53
C VAL A 163 17.15 36.98 -5.22
N PRO A 164 17.87 37.90 -4.54
CA PRO A 164 19.02 38.59 -5.12
C PRO A 164 20.20 37.64 -5.42
N ALA A 165 21.06 38.03 -6.37
CA ALA A 165 22.25 37.26 -6.71
C ALA A 165 23.16 37.01 -5.49
N GLY A 166 23.53 35.75 -5.26
CA GLY A 166 24.32 35.34 -4.09
C GLY A 166 23.48 34.91 -2.88
N ALA A 167 22.15 34.87 -3.02
CA ALA A 167 21.25 34.23 -2.08
C ALA A 167 20.52 33.06 -2.76
N GLN A 168 20.12 32.09 -1.96
CA GLN A 168 19.35 30.91 -2.37
C GLN A 168 18.10 30.82 -1.50
N ALA A 169 17.01 30.32 -2.07
CA ALA A 169 15.77 30.10 -1.34
C ALA A 169 15.31 28.66 -1.43
N TRP A 170 14.59 28.25 -0.39
CA TRP A 170 13.99 26.93 -0.29
C TRP A 170 12.58 27.04 0.27
N VAL A 171 11.70 26.14 -0.15
CA VAL A 171 10.34 26.01 0.37
C VAL A 171 10.22 24.72 1.18
N THR A 172 10.08 24.89 2.49
CA THR A 172 10.01 23.85 3.52
C THR A 172 8.74 23.96 4.38
N GLY A 173 8.77 23.41 5.59
CA GLY A 173 7.64 23.35 6.51
C GLY A 173 6.66 22.22 6.15
N PRO A 174 5.55 22.09 6.91
CA PRO A 174 4.55 21.05 6.71
C PRO A 174 4.03 20.95 5.27
N ALA A 175 3.78 22.09 4.60
CA ALA A 175 3.29 22.09 3.22
C ALA A 175 4.39 21.67 2.22
N GLY A 176 5.63 22.16 2.37
CA GLY A 176 6.75 21.79 1.52
C GLY A 176 7.11 20.30 1.63
N LEU A 177 7.15 19.77 2.85
CA LEU A 177 7.37 18.35 3.11
C LEU A 177 6.24 17.49 2.54
N THR A 178 4.99 17.92 2.69
CA THR A 178 3.83 17.20 2.12
C THR A 178 3.89 17.20 0.60
N ALA A 179 4.19 18.33 -0.04
CA ALA A 179 4.34 18.43 -1.49
C ALA A 179 5.47 17.55 -2.01
N ASP A 180 6.62 17.50 -1.32
CA ASP A 180 7.74 16.63 -1.70
C ASP A 180 7.42 15.16 -1.50
N LEU A 181 6.71 14.79 -0.42
CA LEU A 181 6.19 13.43 -0.25
C LEU A 181 5.24 13.07 -1.40
N VAL A 182 4.25 13.92 -1.67
CA VAL A 182 3.27 13.73 -2.75
C VAL A 182 3.96 13.70 -4.11
N ASN A 183 5.04 14.45 -4.32
CA ASN A 183 5.81 14.40 -5.56
C ASN A 183 6.65 13.12 -5.67
N ALA A 184 7.27 12.68 -4.57
CA ALA A 184 8.03 11.43 -4.51
C ALA A 184 7.14 10.21 -4.71
N PHE A 185 5.87 10.24 -4.27
CA PHE A 185 4.88 9.21 -4.56
C PHE A 185 4.12 9.46 -5.88
N GLY A 186 4.12 10.71 -6.35
CA GLY A 186 3.38 11.19 -7.51
C GLY A 186 3.90 10.61 -8.81
N GLY A 187 3.02 9.89 -9.53
CA GLY A 187 3.38 9.20 -10.77
C GLY A 187 3.92 7.77 -10.56
N ILE A 188 4.18 7.37 -9.31
CA ILE A 188 4.68 6.03 -9.01
C ILE A 188 3.52 5.04 -8.82
N ASP A 189 2.36 5.41 -8.28
CA ASP A 189 1.28 4.45 -7.98
C ASP A 189 0.88 3.57 -9.18
N GLY A 190 0.76 4.17 -10.38
CA GLY A 190 0.50 3.42 -11.60
C GLY A 190 1.68 2.56 -12.06
N ILE A 191 2.92 3.09 -11.95
CA ILE A 191 4.14 2.40 -12.37
C ILE A 191 4.49 1.25 -11.42
N LEU A 192 4.45 1.45 -10.11
CA LEU A 192 4.64 0.40 -9.09
C LEU A 192 3.60 -0.71 -9.25
N LEU A 193 2.33 -0.36 -9.42
CA LEU A 193 1.29 -1.36 -9.66
C LEU A 193 1.56 -2.14 -10.95
N LEU A 194 1.90 -1.44 -12.04
CA LEU A 194 2.24 -2.08 -13.32
C LEU A 194 3.46 -3.00 -13.19
N VAL A 195 4.53 -2.54 -12.55
CA VAL A 195 5.76 -3.31 -12.31
C VAL A 195 5.47 -4.52 -11.42
N ALA A 196 4.69 -4.37 -10.35
CA ALA A 196 4.31 -5.47 -9.48
C ALA A 196 3.46 -6.52 -10.22
N VAL A 197 2.44 -6.09 -10.96
CA VAL A 197 1.59 -6.96 -11.79
C VAL A 197 2.42 -7.65 -12.88
N ALA A 198 3.35 -6.94 -13.52
CA ALA A 198 4.25 -7.51 -14.51
C ALA A 198 5.23 -8.52 -13.90
N ALA A 199 5.80 -8.23 -12.72
CA ALA A 199 6.67 -9.16 -12.01
C ALA A 199 5.92 -10.44 -11.63
N VAL A 200 4.71 -10.31 -11.07
CA VAL A 200 3.84 -11.46 -10.79
C VAL A 200 3.51 -12.21 -12.07
N PHE A 201 3.14 -11.51 -13.16
CA PHE A 201 2.89 -12.13 -14.46
C PHE A 201 4.07 -12.98 -14.94
N VAL A 202 5.29 -12.44 -14.87
CA VAL A 202 6.51 -13.14 -15.28
C VAL A 202 6.78 -14.35 -14.38
N ILE A 203 6.66 -14.20 -13.07
CA ILE A 203 6.82 -15.32 -12.13
C ILE A 203 5.81 -16.43 -12.43
N LEU A 204 4.54 -16.09 -12.62
CA LEU A 204 3.48 -17.04 -12.94
C LEU A 204 3.73 -17.72 -14.30
N LEU A 205 4.20 -16.98 -15.30
CA LEU A 205 4.57 -17.51 -16.60
C LEU A 205 5.70 -18.54 -16.46
N LEU A 206 6.74 -18.24 -15.67
CA LEU A 206 7.86 -19.15 -15.43
C LEU A 206 7.44 -20.41 -14.66
N VAL A 207 6.60 -20.26 -13.63
CA VAL A 207 6.14 -21.36 -12.77
C VAL A 207 5.21 -22.31 -13.52
N TYR A 208 4.20 -21.77 -14.22
CA TYR A 208 3.16 -22.58 -14.86
C TYR A 208 3.43 -22.88 -16.33
N ARG A 209 4.40 -22.21 -16.96
CA ARG A 209 4.72 -22.33 -18.39
C ARG A 209 3.49 -22.20 -19.29
N ALA A 210 2.50 -21.41 -18.84
CA ALA A 210 1.22 -21.19 -19.51
C ALA A 210 0.98 -19.69 -19.64
N LEU A 211 0.46 -19.25 -20.79
CA LEU A 211 0.29 -17.82 -21.06
C LEU A 211 -1.09 -17.28 -20.60
N LEU A 212 -2.13 -18.12 -20.71
CA LEU A 212 -3.49 -17.73 -20.34
C LEU A 212 -3.70 -17.74 -18.82
N LEU A 213 -3.06 -18.67 -18.10
CA LEU A 213 -3.26 -18.84 -16.67
C LEU A 213 -2.85 -17.62 -15.83
N PRO A 214 -1.65 -17.02 -16.03
CA PRO A 214 -1.26 -15.79 -15.33
C PRO A 214 -2.29 -14.66 -15.52
N PHE A 215 -2.85 -14.53 -16.73
CA PHE A 215 -3.87 -13.52 -17.00
C PHE A 215 -5.15 -13.76 -16.21
N LEU A 216 -5.64 -15.01 -16.12
CA LEU A 216 -6.83 -15.33 -15.33
C LEU A 216 -6.63 -15.09 -13.83
N VAL A 217 -5.44 -15.41 -13.31
CA VAL A 217 -5.10 -15.20 -11.89
C VAL A 217 -4.98 -13.72 -11.57
N LEU A 218 -4.31 -12.94 -12.42
CA LEU A 218 -4.18 -11.50 -12.23
C LEU A 218 -5.53 -10.79 -12.39
N LEU A 219 -6.35 -11.19 -13.37
CA LEU A 219 -7.71 -10.66 -13.52
C LEU A 219 -8.54 -10.91 -12.25
N THR A 220 -8.40 -12.10 -11.67
CA THR A 220 -9.05 -12.45 -10.38
C THR A 220 -8.59 -11.54 -9.25
N SER A 221 -7.30 -11.24 -9.20
CA SER A 221 -6.70 -10.40 -8.16
C SER A 221 -7.09 -8.92 -8.32
N ILE A 222 -7.12 -8.40 -9.54
CA ILE A 222 -7.57 -7.03 -9.84
C ILE A 222 -9.05 -6.88 -9.50
N PHE A 223 -9.89 -7.86 -9.83
CA PHE A 223 -11.32 -7.81 -9.52
C PHE A 223 -11.57 -7.90 -8.01
N ALA A 224 -10.76 -8.67 -7.29
CA ALA A 224 -10.77 -8.68 -5.82
C ALA A 224 -10.41 -7.30 -5.26
N LEU A 225 -9.40 -6.64 -5.84
CA LEU A 225 -8.99 -5.29 -5.43
C LEU A 225 -10.08 -4.26 -5.69
N CYS A 226 -10.72 -4.26 -6.87
CA CYS A 226 -11.84 -3.38 -7.16
C CYS A 226 -13.00 -3.57 -6.17
N ALA A 227 -13.31 -4.82 -5.81
CA ALA A 227 -14.34 -5.12 -4.82
C ALA A 227 -13.95 -4.62 -3.42
N ALA A 228 -12.71 -4.85 -3.00
CA ALA A 228 -12.21 -4.39 -1.71
C ALA A 228 -12.26 -2.87 -1.61
N ILE A 229 -11.77 -2.18 -2.64
CA ILE A 229 -11.75 -0.71 -2.70
C ILE A 229 -13.16 -0.14 -2.68
N LEU A 230 -14.11 -0.73 -3.41
CA LEU A 230 -15.51 -0.31 -3.39
C LEU A 230 -16.07 -0.32 -1.97
N PHE A 231 -15.84 -1.39 -1.22
CA PHE A 231 -16.35 -1.51 0.15
C PHE A 231 -15.62 -0.61 1.14
N VAL A 232 -14.30 -0.48 1.02
CA VAL A 232 -13.51 0.45 1.82
C VAL A 232 -13.97 1.88 1.58
N TYR A 233 -14.19 2.26 0.33
CA TYR A 233 -14.72 3.57 -0.06
C TYR A 233 -16.11 3.82 0.55
N LEU A 234 -17.02 2.84 0.49
CA LEU A 234 -18.35 2.96 1.12
C LEU A 234 -18.25 3.11 2.65
N PHE A 235 -17.36 2.36 3.30
CA PHE A 235 -17.14 2.48 4.74
C PHE A 235 -16.49 3.81 5.14
N ALA A 236 -15.63 4.36 4.28
CA ALA A 236 -15.07 5.69 4.46
C ALA A 236 -16.18 6.77 4.34
N LEU A 237 -17.07 6.66 3.36
CA LEU A 237 -18.22 7.57 3.23
C LEU A 237 -19.17 7.53 4.43
N TRP A 238 -19.31 6.37 5.09
CA TRP A 238 -20.10 6.24 6.32
C TRP A 238 -19.35 6.67 7.58
N GLY A 239 -18.09 7.10 7.46
CA GLY A 239 -17.26 7.52 8.60
C GLY A 239 -16.80 6.37 9.49
N TRP A 240 -16.88 5.12 9.03
CA TRP A 240 -16.47 3.95 9.83
C TRP A 240 -14.95 3.73 9.79
N ILE A 241 -14.29 4.18 8.72
CA ILE A 241 -12.87 3.99 8.48
C ILE A 241 -12.28 5.29 7.94
N LYS A 242 -11.13 5.72 8.48
CA LYS A 242 -10.33 6.79 7.89
C LYS A 242 -9.35 6.20 6.89
N LEU A 243 -9.40 6.67 5.64
CA LEU A 243 -8.50 6.24 4.58
C LEU A 243 -7.31 7.22 4.47
N SER A 244 -6.12 6.68 4.28
CA SER A 244 -4.92 7.43 3.89
C SER A 244 -4.29 6.82 2.64
N GLY A 245 -3.47 7.60 1.92
CA GLY A 245 -2.75 7.11 0.74
C GLY A 245 -1.85 5.90 1.04
N GLN A 246 -1.23 5.87 2.22
CA GLN A 246 -0.41 4.73 2.67
C GLN A 246 -1.26 3.45 2.84
N SER A 247 -2.42 3.55 3.49
CA SER A 247 -3.32 2.40 3.70
C SER A 247 -3.86 1.87 2.36
N GLN A 248 -4.13 2.76 1.40
CA GLN A 248 -4.51 2.38 0.04
C GLN A 248 -3.39 1.63 -0.69
N GLY A 249 -2.15 2.12 -0.61
CA GLY A 249 -0.98 1.46 -1.20
C GLY A 249 -0.79 0.06 -0.64
N ILE A 250 -0.81 -0.09 0.69
CA ILE A 250 -0.65 -1.40 1.37
C ILE A 250 -1.79 -2.35 1.00
N LEU A 251 -3.04 -1.88 0.99
CA LEU A 251 -4.19 -2.67 0.57
C LEU A 251 -3.99 -3.24 -0.84
N SER A 252 -3.53 -2.43 -1.78
CA SER A 252 -3.37 -2.85 -3.18
C SER A 252 -2.38 -4.01 -3.35
N ILE A 253 -1.20 -3.90 -2.73
CA ILE A 253 -0.14 -4.92 -2.81
C ILE A 253 -0.60 -6.19 -2.09
N LEU A 254 -1.19 -6.03 -0.91
CA LEU A 254 -1.65 -7.14 -0.06
C LEU A 254 -2.75 -7.96 -0.74
N VAL A 255 -3.75 -7.30 -1.36
CA VAL A 255 -4.83 -7.98 -2.09
C VAL A 255 -4.30 -8.70 -3.32
N ILE A 256 -3.43 -8.06 -4.12
CA ILE A 256 -2.87 -8.70 -5.32
C ILE A 256 -2.07 -9.94 -4.94
N GLY A 257 -1.21 -9.84 -3.91
CA GLY A 257 -0.41 -10.96 -3.41
C GLY A 257 -1.29 -12.09 -2.86
N ALA A 258 -2.19 -11.79 -1.92
CA ALA A 258 -3.04 -12.78 -1.29
C ALA A 258 -3.99 -13.47 -2.28
N ALA A 259 -4.65 -12.71 -3.16
CA ALA A 259 -5.52 -13.28 -4.18
C ALA A 259 -4.73 -14.16 -5.16
N THR A 260 -3.51 -13.78 -5.51
CA THR A 260 -2.62 -14.62 -6.33
C THR A 260 -2.29 -15.92 -5.60
N ASP A 261 -1.84 -15.88 -4.34
CA ASP A 261 -1.46 -17.08 -3.58
C ASP A 261 -2.63 -18.06 -3.41
N TYR A 262 -3.82 -17.57 -3.06
CA TYR A 262 -5.03 -18.40 -2.97
C TYR A 262 -5.39 -19.00 -4.32
N SER A 263 -5.24 -18.22 -5.40
CA SER A 263 -5.46 -18.67 -6.77
C SER A 263 -4.48 -19.78 -7.16
N LEU A 264 -3.21 -19.67 -6.77
CA LEU A 264 -2.19 -20.67 -7.09
C LEU A 264 -2.45 -22.01 -6.42
N LEU A 265 -2.89 -22.01 -5.16
CA LEU A 265 -3.30 -23.23 -4.46
C LEU A 265 -4.43 -23.94 -5.19
N LEU A 266 -5.48 -23.19 -5.57
CA LEU A 266 -6.60 -23.75 -6.33
C LEU A 266 -6.16 -24.27 -7.71
N VAL A 267 -5.36 -23.50 -8.43
CA VAL A 267 -4.84 -23.87 -9.76
C VAL A 267 -3.98 -25.13 -9.69
N ALA A 268 -3.11 -25.25 -8.67
CA ALA A 268 -2.27 -26.42 -8.49
C ALA A 268 -3.14 -27.69 -8.31
N ARG A 269 -4.16 -27.61 -7.46
CA ARG A 269 -5.12 -28.72 -7.26
C ARG A 269 -5.98 -28.97 -8.48
N TYR A 270 -6.33 -27.94 -9.25
CA TYR A 270 -7.07 -28.09 -10.49
C TYR A 270 -6.25 -28.79 -11.57
N ARG A 271 -4.96 -28.44 -11.69
CA ARG A 271 -4.02 -29.10 -12.59
C ARG A 271 -3.89 -30.58 -12.25
N GLU A 272 -3.67 -30.90 -10.98
CA GLU A 272 -3.62 -32.28 -10.48
C GLU A 272 -4.92 -33.04 -10.79
N ALA A 273 -6.08 -32.43 -10.55
CA ALA A 273 -7.37 -33.05 -10.84
C ALA A 273 -7.59 -33.27 -12.36
N LEU A 274 -7.08 -32.40 -13.23
CA LEU A 274 -7.19 -32.57 -14.69
C LEU A 274 -6.35 -33.73 -15.25
N GLU A 275 -5.34 -34.19 -14.51
CA GLU A 275 -4.52 -35.36 -14.86
C GLU A 275 -5.23 -36.68 -14.53
N THR A 276 -6.19 -36.66 -13.60
CA THR A 276 -6.99 -37.83 -13.24
C THR A 276 -8.38 -37.82 -13.87
N ASP A 277 -9.00 -36.64 -13.97
CA ASP A 277 -10.40 -36.50 -14.35
C ASP A 277 -10.55 -36.01 -15.81
N PRO A 278 -11.26 -36.76 -16.68
CA PRO A 278 -11.51 -36.33 -18.05
C PRO A 278 -12.47 -35.14 -18.15
N SER A 279 -13.36 -34.98 -17.15
CA SER A 279 -14.32 -33.88 -17.10
C SER A 279 -13.74 -32.67 -16.36
N ARG A 280 -13.59 -31.54 -17.07
CA ARG A 280 -13.16 -30.25 -16.47
C ARG A 280 -14.02 -29.81 -15.28
N TRP A 281 -15.30 -30.19 -15.26
CA TRP A 281 -16.25 -29.85 -14.21
C TRP A 281 -16.03 -30.67 -12.95
N VAL A 282 -15.81 -31.98 -13.11
CA VAL A 282 -15.50 -32.85 -11.98
C VAL A 282 -14.14 -32.45 -11.39
N ALA A 283 -13.17 -32.14 -12.26
CA ALA A 283 -11.86 -31.65 -11.84
C ALA A 283 -11.93 -30.34 -11.04
N ILE A 284 -12.70 -29.33 -11.48
CA ILE A 284 -12.78 -28.05 -10.75
C ILE A 284 -13.53 -28.19 -9.43
N LEU A 285 -14.61 -28.99 -9.39
CA LEU A 285 -15.33 -29.25 -8.12
C LEU A 285 -14.45 -30.01 -7.12
N ARG A 286 -13.68 -30.99 -7.59
CA ARG A 286 -12.73 -31.73 -6.75
C ARG A 286 -11.63 -30.82 -6.22
N ALA A 287 -11.03 -30.01 -7.08
CA ALA A 287 -10.00 -29.05 -6.71
C ALA A 287 -10.53 -27.99 -5.72
N TRP A 288 -11.74 -27.46 -5.97
CA TRP A 288 -12.38 -26.49 -5.10
C TRP A 288 -12.64 -27.07 -3.70
N ARG A 289 -13.20 -28.28 -3.60
CA ARG A 289 -13.42 -28.95 -2.30
C ARG A 289 -12.12 -29.22 -1.55
N ALA A 290 -11.06 -29.62 -2.26
CA ALA A 290 -9.75 -29.86 -1.66
C ALA A 290 -9.05 -28.57 -1.22
N SER A 291 -9.30 -27.45 -1.89
CA SER A 291 -8.64 -26.17 -1.63
C SER A 291 -9.43 -25.26 -0.69
N PHE A 292 -10.73 -25.51 -0.49
CA PHE A 292 -11.61 -24.65 0.30
C PHE A 292 -11.12 -24.49 1.75
N ALA A 293 -10.90 -25.60 2.47
CA ALA A 293 -10.48 -25.55 3.86
C ALA A 293 -9.06 -24.95 4.03
N PRO A 294 -8.04 -25.33 3.23
CA PRO A 294 -6.72 -24.69 3.30
C PRO A 294 -6.74 -23.18 2.99
N ILE A 295 -7.45 -22.76 1.95
CA ILE A 295 -7.55 -21.34 1.56
C ILE A 295 -8.27 -20.54 2.65
N LEU A 296 -9.39 -21.06 3.15
CA LEU A 296 -10.16 -20.40 4.21
C LEU A 296 -9.36 -20.30 5.51
N ALA A 297 -8.66 -21.36 5.91
CA ALA A 297 -7.78 -21.34 7.09
C ALA A 297 -6.67 -20.30 6.93
N SER A 298 -5.99 -20.28 5.78
CA SER A 298 -4.95 -19.29 5.49
C SER A 298 -5.50 -17.87 5.58
N GLY A 299 -6.58 -17.55 4.86
CA GLY A 299 -7.10 -16.19 4.86
C GLY A 299 -7.71 -15.77 6.18
N ALA A 300 -8.37 -16.68 6.91
CA ALA A 300 -8.88 -16.39 8.26
C ALA A 300 -7.74 -16.02 9.22
N THR A 301 -6.61 -16.73 9.18
CA THR A 301 -5.46 -16.38 10.03
C THR A 301 -4.89 -15.00 9.71
N VAL A 302 -4.80 -14.63 8.42
CA VAL A 302 -4.34 -13.29 8.01
C VAL A 302 -5.35 -12.21 8.43
N ILE A 303 -6.65 -12.45 8.24
CA ILE A 303 -7.71 -11.52 8.68
C ILE A 303 -7.61 -11.27 10.19
N LEU A 304 -7.51 -12.33 11.00
CA LEU A 304 -7.40 -12.20 12.45
C LEU A 304 -6.11 -11.46 12.85
N ALA A 305 -4.99 -11.76 12.20
CA ALA A 305 -3.72 -11.08 12.45
C ALA A 305 -3.78 -9.58 12.11
N LEU A 306 -4.42 -9.21 10.99
CA LEU A 306 -4.61 -7.80 10.61
C LEU A 306 -5.59 -7.09 11.54
N LEU A 307 -6.63 -7.79 12.01
CA LEU A 307 -7.56 -7.24 13.00
C LEU A 307 -6.92 -7.02 14.38
N CYS A 308 -5.80 -7.69 14.70
CA CYS A 308 -5.03 -7.34 15.91
C CYS A 308 -4.51 -5.90 15.88
N LEU A 309 -4.37 -5.27 14.70
CA LEU A 309 -3.99 -3.86 14.60
C LEU A 309 -5.05 -2.92 15.19
N LEU A 310 -6.30 -3.36 15.40
CA LEU A 310 -7.31 -2.56 16.09
C LEU A 310 -6.92 -2.21 17.53
N PHE A 311 -6.04 -3.01 18.15
CA PHE A 311 -5.50 -2.76 19.48
C PHE A 311 -4.37 -1.73 19.50
N SER A 312 -3.95 -1.21 18.34
CA SER A 312 -2.93 -0.16 18.26
C SER A 312 -3.48 1.18 18.70
N ASP A 313 -2.71 1.91 19.51
CA ASP A 313 -3.02 3.29 19.91
C ASP A 313 -2.87 4.27 18.75
N LEU A 314 -1.93 4.01 17.83
CA LEU A 314 -1.74 4.80 16.61
C LEU A 314 -2.93 4.62 15.66
N ASN A 315 -3.62 5.71 15.35
CA ASN A 315 -4.83 5.68 14.53
C ASN A 315 -4.57 5.18 13.10
N SER A 316 -3.38 5.42 12.53
CA SER A 316 -2.98 4.88 11.23
C SER A 316 -2.84 3.35 11.19
N ASN A 317 -2.34 2.74 12.27
CA ASN A 317 -2.30 1.28 12.36
C ASN A 317 -3.71 0.71 12.57
N LYS A 318 -4.48 1.38 13.43
CA LYS A 318 -5.85 0.99 13.76
C LYS A 318 -6.77 1.01 12.54
N SER A 319 -6.63 2.00 11.66
CA SER A 319 -7.40 2.11 10.42
C SER A 319 -6.95 1.09 9.36
N LEU A 320 -5.65 0.78 9.29
CA LEU A 320 -5.11 -0.20 8.35
C LEU A 320 -5.64 -1.62 8.58
N GLY A 321 -5.86 -2.03 9.84
CA GLY A 321 -6.36 -3.36 10.19
C GLY A 321 -7.66 -3.74 9.45
N PRO A 322 -8.78 -3.01 9.66
CA PRO A 322 -10.03 -3.23 8.95
C PRO A 322 -9.90 -3.14 7.43
N ILE A 323 -9.15 -2.15 6.92
CA ILE A 323 -8.95 -1.93 5.48
C ILE A 323 -8.32 -3.18 4.84
N ALA A 324 -7.20 -3.64 5.40
CA ALA A 324 -6.48 -4.81 4.90
C ALA A 324 -7.30 -6.10 5.08
N ALA A 325 -8.01 -6.25 6.20
CA ALA A 325 -8.89 -7.40 6.44
C ALA A 325 -10.00 -7.51 5.38
N ILE A 326 -10.65 -6.40 5.03
CA ILE A 326 -11.64 -6.34 3.94
C ILE A 326 -10.99 -6.80 2.62
N GLY A 327 -9.77 -6.34 2.34
CA GLY A 327 -8.98 -6.79 1.21
C GLY A 327 -8.81 -8.31 1.12
N ILE A 328 -8.42 -8.95 2.22
CA ILE A 328 -8.24 -10.40 2.27
C ILE A 328 -9.58 -11.13 2.12
N VAL A 329 -10.67 -10.62 2.70
CA VAL A 329 -12.01 -11.20 2.53
C VAL A 329 -12.41 -11.24 1.06
N PHE A 330 -12.24 -10.15 0.31
CA PHE A 330 -12.53 -10.14 -1.13
C PHE A 330 -11.55 -10.97 -1.95
N SER A 331 -10.29 -11.07 -1.51
CA SER A 331 -9.30 -11.99 -2.11
C SER A 331 -9.74 -13.45 -2.00
N LEU A 332 -10.23 -13.87 -0.82
CA LEU A 332 -10.79 -15.20 -0.58
C LEU A 332 -12.01 -15.45 -1.45
N PHE A 333 -12.97 -14.52 -1.47
CA PHE A 333 -14.17 -14.66 -2.29
C PHE A 333 -13.83 -14.77 -3.78
N SER A 334 -12.93 -13.92 -4.29
CA SER A 334 -12.54 -13.95 -5.69
C SER A 334 -11.85 -15.28 -6.06
N ALA A 335 -10.89 -15.72 -5.25
CA ALA A 335 -10.19 -16.98 -5.46
C ALA A 335 -11.11 -18.22 -5.37
N LEU A 336 -12.14 -18.19 -4.51
CA LEU A 336 -13.06 -19.32 -4.30
C LEU A 336 -14.31 -19.29 -5.18
N THR A 337 -14.60 -18.19 -5.89
CA THR A 337 -15.80 -18.07 -6.73
C THR A 337 -15.47 -17.69 -8.17
N PHE A 338 -14.76 -16.59 -8.39
CA PHE A 338 -14.48 -16.04 -9.71
C PHE A 338 -13.48 -16.90 -10.49
N LEU A 339 -12.34 -17.22 -9.87
CA LEU A 339 -11.33 -18.06 -10.53
C LEU A 339 -11.86 -19.45 -10.92
N PRO A 340 -12.56 -20.21 -10.04
CA PRO A 340 -13.16 -21.47 -10.45
C PRO A 340 -14.13 -21.31 -11.62
N ALA A 341 -14.91 -20.22 -11.67
CA ALA A 341 -15.80 -19.94 -12.80
C ALA A 341 -15.00 -19.75 -14.10
N LEU A 342 -13.93 -18.94 -14.08
CA LEU A 342 -13.04 -18.74 -15.23
C LEU A 342 -12.39 -20.06 -15.68
N LEU A 343 -11.80 -20.81 -14.74
CA LEU A 343 -11.17 -22.10 -15.03
C LEU A 343 -12.18 -23.13 -15.55
N ALA A 344 -13.44 -23.07 -15.14
CA ALA A 344 -14.47 -23.96 -15.66
C ALA A 344 -14.90 -23.60 -17.10
N ILE A 345 -14.88 -22.30 -17.45
CA ILE A 345 -15.16 -21.81 -18.81
C ILE A 345 -14.02 -22.17 -19.76
N PHE A 346 -12.79 -21.82 -19.41
CA PHE A 346 -11.60 -22.04 -20.25
C PHE A 346 -11.09 -23.49 -20.19
N GLY A 347 -11.30 -24.20 -19.08
CA GLY A 347 -10.92 -25.60 -18.89
C GLY A 347 -9.43 -25.85 -19.13
N ARG A 348 -9.11 -26.89 -19.92
CA ARG A 348 -7.71 -27.23 -20.26
C ARG A 348 -7.00 -26.17 -21.10
N ALA A 349 -7.74 -25.25 -21.73
CA ALA A 349 -7.13 -24.16 -22.49
C ALA A 349 -6.38 -23.16 -21.60
N SER A 350 -6.75 -23.05 -20.31
CA SER A 350 -6.04 -22.22 -19.33
C SER A 350 -4.55 -22.57 -19.23
N PHE A 351 -4.18 -23.83 -19.47
CA PHE A 351 -2.80 -24.32 -19.40
C PHE A 351 -2.09 -24.32 -20.77
N TRP A 352 -2.60 -23.61 -21.78
CA TRP A 352 -1.93 -23.53 -23.07
C TRP A 352 -0.56 -22.82 -22.93
N PRO A 353 0.53 -23.36 -23.51
CA PRO A 353 0.58 -24.50 -24.46
C PRO A 353 0.68 -25.91 -23.84
N PHE A 354 1.16 -26.06 -22.60
CA PHE A 354 1.38 -27.38 -21.97
C PHE A 354 0.13 -27.89 -21.22
N ARG A 355 -0.84 -28.38 -21.98
CA ARG A 355 -2.13 -28.86 -21.44
C ARG A 355 -1.96 -30.19 -20.68
N PRO A 356 -2.47 -30.33 -19.44
CA PRO A 356 -2.47 -31.60 -18.73
C PRO A 356 -3.35 -32.62 -19.45
N VAL A 357 -2.80 -33.82 -19.66
CA VAL A 357 -3.46 -34.96 -20.32
C VAL A 357 -3.72 -36.04 -19.26
N VAL A 358 -4.91 -36.66 -19.33
CA VAL A 358 -5.29 -37.73 -18.40
C VAL A 358 -4.29 -38.88 -18.53
N GLY A 359 -3.71 -39.31 -17.41
CA GLY A 359 -2.71 -40.39 -17.38
C GLY A 359 -1.28 -39.99 -17.76
N GLY A 360 -1.00 -38.71 -18.05
CA GLY A 360 0.32 -38.25 -18.49
C GLY A 360 1.47 -38.42 -17.47
N HIS A 361 1.15 -38.58 -16.18
CA HIS A 361 2.13 -38.70 -15.09
C HIS A 361 2.10 -40.04 -14.33
N GLN A 362 1.33 -41.04 -14.76
CA GLN A 362 1.23 -42.34 -14.07
C GLN A 362 2.55 -43.15 -14.01
N HIS A 363 3.61 -42.75 -14.72
CA HIS A 363 4.84 -43.56 -14.86
C HIS A 363 6.16 -42.92 -14.37
N LYS A 364 6.18 -41.76 -13.67
CA LYS A 364 7.48 -41.17 -13.22
C LYS A 364 7.65 -40.92 -11.72
N HIS A 365 6.61 -41.03 -10.90
CA HIS A 365 6.69 -40.69 -9.47
C HIS A 365 6.38 -41.84 -8.51
N ALA A 366 5.86 -42.98 -9.00
CA ALA A 366 5.43 -44.10 -8.16
C ALA A 366 6.58 -44.95 -7.60
N GLU A 367 7.79 -44.93 -8.19
CA GLU A 367 8.89 -45.82 -7.79
C GLU A 367 9.96 -45.19 -6.87
N ALA A 368 9.85 -43.91 -6.48
CA ALA A 368 11.00 -43.21 -5.91
C ALA A 368 10.74 -42.40 -4.63
N ALA A 369 10.14 -42.96 -3.58
CA ALA A 369 10.33 -42.44 -2.22
C ALA A 369 10.18 -43.54 -1.15
N THR A 370 11.27 -43.84 -0.45
CA THR A 370 11.31 -44.71 0.75
C THR A 370 11.08 -43.93 2.06
N LEU A 371 10.78 -42.63 1.98
CA LEU A 371 10.57 -41.73 3.11
C LEU A 371 9.21 -41.05 2.98
N THR A 372 8.33 -41.26 3.97
CA THR A 372 7.01 -40.64 4.07
C THR A 372 7.13 -39.10 4.04
N GLY A 373 6.44 -38.43 3.11
CA GLY A 373 6.45 -36.97 2.96
C GLY A 373 7.37 -36.40 1.88
N LEU A 374 8.16 -37.23 1.18
CA LEU A 374 9.00 -36.82 0.02
C LEU A 374 8.53 -37.41 -1.31
N GLU A 375 7.34 -38.01 -1.33
CA GLU A 375 6.72 -38.58 -2.53
C GLU A 375 6.53 -37.49 -3.60
N GLY A 376 7.03 -37.73 -4.81
CA GLY A 376 6.94 -36.78 -5.93
C GLY A 376 7.95 -35.62 -5.94
N VAL A 377 8.75 -35.43 -4.88
CA VAL A 377 9.75 -34.36 -4.80
C VAL A 377 11.04 -34.78 -5.52
N SER A 378 11.50 -34.00 -6.50
CA SER A 378 12.70 -34.31 -7.29
C SER A 378 13.82 -33.27 -7.15
N GLY A 379 15.03 -33.63 -7.56
CA GLY A 379 16.18 -32.72 -7.64
C GLY A 379 16.67 -32.18 -6.30
N LEU A 380 16.82 -30.86 -6.23
CA LEU A 380 17.41 -30.14 -5.09
C LEU A 380 16.54 -30.26 -3.82
N TRP A 381 15.22 -30.18 -3.96
CA TRP A 381 14.27 -30.27 -2.84
C TRP A 381 14.31 -31.63 -2.13
N ARG A 382 14.53 -32.72 -2.87
CA ARG A 382 14.73 -34.06 -2.27
C ARG A 382 16.02 -34.14 -1.47
N ARG A 383 17.09 -33.51 -1.94
CA ARG A 383 18.37 -33.45 -1.21
C ARG A 383 18.24 -32.66 0.09
N VAL A 384 17.56 -31.51 0.03
CA VAL A 384 17.27 -30.68 1.20
C VAL A 384 16.41 -31.43 2.20
N GLY A 385 15.27 -32.00 1.76
CA GLY A 385 14.40 -32.79 2.63
C GLY A 385 15.10 -34.00 3.25
N GLY A 386 15.93 -34.70 2.47
CA GLY A 386 16.75 -35.81 2.97
C GLY A 386 17.81 -35.38 3.99
N LEU A 387 18.42 -34.21 3.82
CA LEU A 387 19.37 -33.64 4.79
C LEU A 387 18.67 -33.28 6.11
N ILE A 388 17.50 -32.66 6.03
CA ILE A 388 16.69 -32.31 7.21
C ILE A 388 16.24 -33.59 7.94
N ALA A 389 15.76 -34.59 7.21
CA ALA A 389 15.31 -35.86 7.78
C ALA A 389 16.45 -36.66 8.45
N ARG A 390 17.68 -36.57 7.92
CA ARG A 390 18.85 -37.25 8.49
C ARG A 390 19.33 -36.64 9.80
N ARG A 391 19.17 -35.32 10.00
CA ARG A 391 19.68 -34.61 11.19
C ARG A 391 18.69 -33.55 11.72
N PRO A 392 17.47 -33.93 12.12
CA PRO A 392 16.41 -32.96 12.46
C PRO A 392 16.79 -32.04 13.64
N ARG A 393 17.45 -32.58 14.67
CA ARG A 393 17.90 -31.80 15.84
C ARG A 393 18.94 -30.75 15.48
N VAL A 394 19.93 -31.13 14.67
CA VAL A 394 21.00 -30.21 14.26
C VAL A 394 20.43 -29.08 13.42
N THR A 395 19.56 -29.41 12.45
CA THR A 395 18.91 -28.41 11.59
C THR A 395 18.12 -27.40 12.41
N TRP A 396 17.25 -27.86 13.33
CA TRP A 396 16.45 -26.92 14.13
C TRP A 396 17.31 -26.10 15.10
N ILE A 397 18.35 -26.68 15.72
CA ILE A 397 19.27 -25.93 16.60
C ILE A 397 20.01 -24.85 15.81
N VAL A 398 20.57 -25.18 14.65
CA VAL A 398 21.31 -24.22 13.82
C VAL A 398 20.38 -23.11 13.34
N SER A 399 19.17 -23.44 12.88
CA SER A 399 18.16 -22.45 12.49
C SER A 399 17.77 -21.55 13.67
N LEU A 400 17.55 -22.11 14.86
CA LEU A 400 17.22 -21.35 16.06
C LEU A 400 18.34 -20.40 16.46
N VAL A 401 19.59 -20.89 16.51
CA VAL A 401 20.76 -20.07 16.86
C VAL A 401 20.95 -18.93 15.86
N LEU A 402 20.79 -19.22 14.56
CA LEU A 402 20.90 -18.21 13.52
C LEU A 402 19.80 -17.14 13.63
N LEU A 403 18.54 -17.56 13.81
CA LEU A 403 17.42 -16.63 14.02
C LEU A 403 17.58 -15.82 15.30
N ALA A 404 18.06 -16.43 16.39
CA ALA A 404 18.35 -15.74 17.65
C ALA A 404 19.47 -14.72 17.48
N ALA A 405 20.53 -15.04 16.72
CA ALA A 405 21.61 -14.11 16.40
C ALA A 405 21.08 -12.92 15.57
N CYS A 406 20.22 -13.15 14.58
CA CYS A 406 19.56 -12.07 13.83
C CYS A 406 18.67 -11.21 14.76
N ALA A 407 18.00 -11.83 15.73
CA ALA A 407 17.15 -11.13 16.70
C ALA A 407 17.95 -10.24 17.68
N LEU A 408 19.25 -10.47 17.87
CA LEU A 408 20.09 -9.59 18.69
C LEU A 408 20.11 -8.14 18.16
N GLY A 409 19.89 -7.93 16.85
CA GLY A 409 19.75 -6.60 16.26
C GLY A 409 18.61 -5.76 16.87
N LEU A 410 17.58 -6.41 17.44
CA LEU A 410 16.48 -5.70 18.12
C LEU A 410 16.96 -4.91 19.35
N THR A 411 18.08 -5.30 19.96
CA THR A 411 18.66 -4.56 21.10
C THR A 411 19.23 -3.20 20.70
N GLN A 412 19.44 -2.98 19.40
CA GLN A 412 19.93 -1.71 18.85
C GLN A 412 18.81 -0.83 18.27
N LEU A 413 17.54 -1.27 18.40
CA LEU A 413 16.39 -0.53 17.88
C LEU A 413 16.22 0.80 18.63
N LYS A 414 16.38 1.92 17.92
CA LYS A 414 16.05 3.25 18.42
C LYS A 414 14.56 3.52 18.16
N ALA A 415 13.73 3.42 19.19
CA ALA A 415 12.27 3.55 19.09
C ALA A 415 11.75 5.00 19.09
N ASN A 416 12.64 5.98 18.89
CA ASN A 416 12.36 7.40 19.10
C ASN A 416 11.60 8.05 17.92
N GLY A 417 11.25 7.27 16.90
CA GLY A 417 10.71 7.76 15.63
C GLY A 417 11.81 8.20 14.66
N VAL A 418 11.41 8.39 13.40
CA VAL A 418 12.24 8.95 12.33
C VAL A 418 11.72 10.36 12.07
N GLN A 419 12.61 11.35 11.99
CA GLN A 419 12.21 12.72 11.64
C GLN A 419 11.69 12.75 10.20
N GLN A 420 10.70 13.60 9.89
CA GLN A 420 10.10 13.63 8.54
C GLN A 420 11.14 13.94 7.44
N THR A 421 12.16 14.73 7.76
CA THR A 421 13.29 15.01 6.87
C THR A 421 14.11 13.77 6.54
N ASP A 422 14.28 12.84 7.48
CA ASP A 422 15.05 11.61 7.30
C ASP A 422 14.28 10.53 6.51
N VAL A 423 12.96 10.70 6.35
CA VAL A 423 12.12 9.82 5.51
C VAL A 423 12.35 10.10 4.02
N ILE A 424 12.73 11.33 3.67
CA ILE A 424 13.02 11.74 2.29
C ILE A 424 14.50 11.48 2.02
N LEU A 425 14.81 10.34 1.40
CA LEU A 425 16.19 9.90 1.14
C LEU A 425 16.83 10.55 -0.10
N SER A 426 16.04 11.21 -0.94
CA SER A 426 16.51 11.98 -2.10
C SER A 426 16.71 13.44 -1.73
N GLN A 427 17.55 14.15 -2.49
CA GLN A 427 17.64 15.61 -2.36
C GLN A 427 16.25 16.23 -2.55
N SER A 428 15.87 17.09 -1.62
CA SER A 428 14.55 17.71 -1.54
C SER A 428 14.71 19.11 -1.00
N ASP A 429 14.05 20.05 -1.68
CA ASP A 429 14.04 21.46 -1.32
C ASP A 429 13.46 21.68 0.09
N ALA A 430 12.47 20.87 0.49
CA ALA A 430 11.94 20.90 1.84
C ALA A 430 12.95 20.41 2.90
N VAL A 431 13.75 19.38 2.60
CA VAL A 431 14.79 18.89 3.53
C VAL A 431 15.93 19.90 3.65
N ASP A 432 16.43 20.41 2.52
CA ASP A 432 17.52 21.38 2.47
C ASP A 432 17.09 22.70 3.16
N GLY A 433 15.89 23.19 2.86
CA GLY A 433 15.31 24.37 3.53
C GLY A 433 15.13 24.17 5.03
N GLN A 434 14.74 22.98 5.49
CA GLN A 434 14.61 22.70 6.93
C GLN A 434 15.98 22.76 7.63
N ALA A 435 17.04 22.31 6.97
CA ALA A 435 18.40 22.40 7.49
C ALA A 435 18.88 23.86 7.59
N VAL A 436 18.51 24.71 6.61
CA VAL A 436 18.79 26.15 6.64
C VAL A 436 18.02 26.84 7.78
N VAL A 437 16.73 26.53 7.96
CA VAL A 437 15.93 27.05 9.07
C VAL A 437 16.57 26.66 10.41
N ALA A 438 16.95 25.39 10.58
CA ALA A 438 17.59 24.90 11.81
C ALA A 438 18.99 25.51 12.06
N LYS A 439 19.66 26.01 11.03
CA LYS A 439 20.98 26.64 11.12
C LYS A 439 20.89 28.10 11.56
N HIS A 440 19.89 28.85 11.09
CA HIS A 440 19.81 30.30 11.25
C HIS A 440 18.73 30.79 12.23
N PHE A 441 17.74 29.96 12.53
CA PHE A 441 16.63 30.30 13.42
C PHE A 441 16.58 29.33 14.61
N ASP A 442 15.98 29.78 15.70
CA ASP A 442 15.77 28.95 16.89
C ASP A 442 15.01 27.67 16.57
N ALA A 443 15.36 26.59 17.27
CA ALA A 443 14.68 25.31 17.12
C ALA A 443 13.17 25.46 17.36
N GLY A 444 12.37 25.15 16.34
CA GLY A 444 10.90 25.24 16.40
C GLY A 444 10.29 26.48 15.73
N SER A 445 11.07 27.43 15.21
CA SER A 445 10.56 28.60 14.46
C SER A 445 9.69 28.24 13.25
N GLY A 446 9.88 27.03 12.71
CA GLY A 446 9.08 26.47 11.60
C GLY A 446 8.00 25.46 11.99
N SER A 447 7.90 25.11 13.27
CA SER A 447 6.88 24.19 13.80
C SER A 447 6.71 24.48 15.29
N PRO A 448 6.10 25.62 15.63
CA PRO A 448 6.02 26.07 17.02
C PRO A 448 5.18 25.11 17.86
N VAL A 449 5.54 24.99 19.15
CA VAL A 449 4.69 24.29 20.12
C VAL A 449 3.45 25.16 20.35
N LEU A 450 2.30 24.66 19.90
CA LEU A 450 1.02 25.30 20.14
C LEU A 450 0.52 24.95 21.54
N ILE A 451 0.17 25.99 22.31
CA ILE A 451 -0.41 25.86 23.64
C ILE A 451 -1.79 26.53 23.58
N VAL A 452 -2.84 25.75 23.79
CA VAL A 452 -4.21 26.24 23.90
C VAL A 452 -4.57 26.33 25.39
N ALA A 453 -5.01 27.50 25.82
CA ALA A 453 -5.43 27.75 27.20
C ALA A 453 -6.82 28.41 27.24
N PRO A 454 -7.58 28.27 28.35
CA PRO A 454 -8.82 29.01 28.54
C PRO A 454 -8.56 30.52 28.51
N GLU A 455 -9.52 31.29 27.99
CA GLU A 455 -9.50 32.75 28.10
C GLU A 455 -9.54 33.13 29.59
N SER A 456 -8.53 33.89 30.03
CA SER A 456 -8.28 34.23 31.44
C SER A 456 -9.15 35.38 31.94
#